data_AF-A0A127M5I8-F1
#
_entry.id   AF-A0A127M5I8-F1
#
_cell.length_a   1.000
_cell.length_b   1.000
_cell.length_c   1.000
_cell.angle_alpha   90.00
_cell.angle_beta   90.00
_cell.angle_gamma   90.00
#
_symmetry.space_group_name_H-M   'P 1'
#
loop_
_entity.id
_entity.type
_entity.pdbx_description
1 polymer ?
#
loop_
_entity_poly.entity_id
_entity_poly.type
_entity_poly.pdbx_seq_one_letter_code
_entity_poly.pdbx_strand_id
1 'polypeptide(L)'
;MASANYTLKYMLAVFILSPLFAAAHSAHDPVKEIHKKDQTIASRQSEFDQLRFSAQKIENLQDQITAMESKILMIRNLMASDYPHIKEKMSKYSFDYIKSVEESLAQLKNTLQQTDTLLNQ
;
A
#
# COMPACT_ATOMS: atom_id res chain seq x y z
N MET A 1 -26.52 -21.57 6.29
CA MET A 1 -25.09 -21.45 6.66
C MET A 1 -24.22 -20.76 5.60
N ALA A 2 -24.73 -20.42 4.40
CA ALA A 2 -23.95 -19.67 3.40
C ALA A 2 -23.78 -18.17 3.72
N SER A 3 -24.74 -17.52 4.39
CA SER A 3 -24.72 -16.07 4.62
C SER A 3 -23.59 -15.60 5.55
N ALA A 4 -23.24 -16.39 6.57
CA ALA A 4 -22.20 -16.04 7.54
C ALA A 4 -20.81 -15.90 6.88
N ASN A 5 -20.51 -16.75 5.89
CA ASN A 5 -19.24 -16.69 5.16
C ASN A 5 -19.13 -15.44 4.29
N TYR A 6 -20.22 -15.01 3.64
CA TYR A 6 -20.22 -13.77 2.87
C TYR A 6 -20.04 -12.56 3.79
N THR A 7 -20.78 -12.49 4.91
CA THR A 7 -20.67 -11.38 5.86
C THR A 7 -19.25 -11.25 6.43
N LEU A 8 -18.59 -12.37 6.75
CA LEU A 8 -17.22 -12.36 7.24
C LEU A 8 -16.22 -11.90 6.16
N LYS A 9 -16.38 -12.33 4.92
CA LYS A 9 -15.56 -11.88 3.78
C LYS A 9 -15.69 -10.37 3.54
N TYR A 10 -16.91 -9.83 3.60
CA TYR A 10 -17.15 -8.39 3.46
C TYR A 10 -16.62 -7.58 4.65
N MET A 11 -16.76 -8.08 5.89
CA MET A 11 -16.17 -7.42 7.05
C MET A 11 -14.64 -7.39 6.98
N LEU A 12 -14.01 -8.50 6.54
CA LEU A 12 -12.56 -8.52 6.31
C LEU A 12 -12.16 -7.51 5.24
N ALA A 13 -12.87 -7.47 4.11
CA ALA A 13 -12.59 -6.54 3.02
C ALA A 13 -12.73 -5.08 3.48
N VAL A 14 -13.76 -4.75 4.27
CA VAL A 14 -13.95 -3.41 4.83
C VAL A 14 -12.83 -3.07 5.82
N PHE A 15 -12.41 -4.01 6.67
CA PHE A 15 -11.35 -3.78 7.66
C PHE A 15 -9.97 -3.64 7.03
N ILE A 16 -9.73 -4.35 5.92
CA ILE A 16 -8.54 -4.26 5.07
C ILE A 16 -8.50 -2.91 4.33
N LEU A 17 -9.65 -2.41 3.84
CA LEU A 17 -9.74 -1.14 3.09
C LEU A 17 -10.00 0.10 3.95
N SER A 18 -10.24 -0.02 5.26
CA SER A 18 -10.46 1.14 6.11
C SER A 18 -9.12 1.85 6.40
N PRO A 19 -8.96 3.13 6.01
CA PRO A 19 -7.73 3.85 6.26
C PRO A 19 -7.54 4.09 7.77
N LEU A 20 -6.45 3.59 8.32
CA LEU A 20 -5.97 4.02 9.64
C LEU A 20 -5.26 5.36 9.42
N PHE A 21 -5.82 6.44 9.98
CA PHE A 21 -5.33 7.81 9.85
C PHE A 21 -3.80 7.90 9.88
N ALA A 22 -3.17 8.02 8.70
CA ALA A 22 -1.74 8.17 8.58
C ALA A 22 -1.37 9.65 8.69
N ALA A 23 -0.80 10.05 9.83
CA ALA A 23 -0.15 11.34 9.97
C ALA A 23 1.19 11.31 9.24
N ALA A 24 1.27 11.98 8.08
CA ALA A 24 2.53 12.17 7.36
C ALA A 24 3.40 13.17 8.13
N HIS A 25 4.33 12.68 8.97
CA HIS A 25 5.38 13.51 9.53
C HIS A 25 6.34 13.94 8.40
N SER A 26 6.66 15.24 8.31
CA SER A 26 7.57 15.77 7.30
C SER A 26 8.98 15.21 7.51
N ALA A 27 9.34 14.18 6.77
CA ALA A 27 10.71 13.67 6.75
C ALA A 27 11.63 14.64 5.99
N HIS A 28 12.89 14.69 6.40
CA HIS A 28 13.94 15.51 5.78
C HIS A 28 14.19 15.14 4.31
N ASP A 29 13.91 13.87 3.93
CA ASP A 29 13.94 13.37 2.56
C ASP A 29 12.69 12.51 2.29
N PRO A 30 11.69 13.05 1.57
CA PRO A 30 10.43 12.37 1.33
C PRO A 30 10.56 11.23 0.29
N VAL A 31 11.57 11.25 -0.59
CA VAL A 31 11.83 10.16 -1.54
C VAL A 31 12.39 8.94 -0.80
N LYS A 32 13.31 9.17 0.14
CA LYS A 32 13.84 8.10 0.99
C LYS A 32 12.75 7.38 1.78
N GLU A 33 11.77 8.12 2.29
CA GLU A 33 10.63 7.53 2.99
C GLU A 33 9.71 6.74 2.07
N ILE A 34 9.44 7.23 0.85
CA ILE A 34 8.72 6.45 -0.18
C ILE A 34 9.44 5.12 -0.44
N HIS A 35 10.76 5.14 -0.59
CA HIS A 35 11.54 3.92 -0.81
C HIS A 35 11.47 2.95 0.38
N LYS A 36 11.44 3.45 1.62
CA LYS A 36 11.22 2.59 2.80
C LYS A 36 9.84 1.94 2.74
N LYS A 37 8.79 2.67 2.34
CA LYS A 37 7.45 2.08 2.16
C LYS A 37 7.46 1.00 1.10
N ASP A 38 8.18 1.20 -0.02
CA ASP A 38 8.35 0.17 -1.04
C ASP A 38 8.99 -1.10 -0.49
N GLN A 39 10.06 -0.97 0.30
CA GLN A 39 10.72 -2.10 0.95
C GLN A 39 9.78 -2.81 1.93
N THR A 40 9.01 -2.07 2.74
CA THR A 40 8.00 -2.64 3.64
C THR A 40 6.96 -3.44 2.85
N ILE A 41 6.39 -2.86 1.78
CA ILE A 41 5.36 -3.51 0.97
C ILE A 41 5.92 -4.80 0.35
N ALA A 42 7.11 -4.73 -0.26
CA ALA A 42 7.76 -5.90 -0.88
C ALA A 42 8.05 -7.01 0.14
N SER A 43 8.56 -6.66 1.32
CA SER A 43 8.81 -7.62 2.41
C SER A 43 7.52 -8.31 2.83
N ARG A 44 6.48 -7.53 3.12
CA ARG A 44 5.18 -8.08 3.55
C ARG A 44 4.55 -8.96 2.48
N GLN A 45 4.60 -8.54 1.21
CA GLN A 45 4.11 -9.35 0.09
C GLN A 45 4.87 -10.68 -0.02
N SER A 46 6.20 -10.68 0.18
CA SER A 46 6.99 -11.92 0.17
C SER A 46 6.71 -12.81 1.38
N GLU A 47 6.42 -12.23 2.54
CA GLU A 47 6.11 -12.96 3.78
C GLU A 47 4.73 -13.64 3.71
N PHE A 48 3.77 -13.07 2.97
CA PHE A 48 2.38 -13.52 2.94
C PHE A 48 2.21 -15.02 2.68
N ASP A 49 2.94 -15.58 1.71
CA ASP A 49 2.86 -17.00 1.34
C ASP A 49 3.47 -17.94 2.39
N GLN A 50 4.34 -17.40 3.26
CA GLN A 50 5.01 -18.15 4.32
C GLN A 50 4.14 -18.24 5.59
N LEU A 51 3.15 -17.37 5.72
CA LEU A 51 2.26 -17.32 6.88
C LEU A 51 1.27 -18.49 6.85
N ARG A 52 1.18 -19.19 7.99
CA ARG A 52 0.33 -20.39 8.12
C ARG A 52 -1.10 -20.08 8.54
N PHE A 53 -1.29 -19.02 9.32
CA PHE A 53 -2.59 -18.72 9.94
C PHE A 53 -3.26 -17.53 9.24
N SER A 54 -4.56 -17.65 8.99
CA SER A 54 -5.37 -16.59 8.36
C SER A 54 -5.29 -15.27 9.12
N ALA A 55 -5.24 -15.29 10.46
CA ALA A 55 -5.07 -14.08 11.27
C ALA A 55 -3.76 -13.33 10.96
N GLN A 56 -2.65 -14.05 10.82
CA GLN A 56 -1.35 -13.45 10.45
C GLN A 56 -1.38 -12.91 9.02
N LYS A 57 -2.04 -13.62 8.10
CA LYS A 57 -2.22 -13.15 6.72
C LYS A 57 -3.04 -11.85 6.65
N ILE A 58 -4.08 -11.72 7.49
CA ILE A 58 -4.88 -10.48 7.59
C ILE A 58 -4.04 -9.32 8.11
N GLU A 59 -3.27 -9.53 9.18
CA GLU A 59 -2.37 -8.51 9.73
C GLU A 59 -1.32 -8.09 8.70
N ASN A 60 -0.75 -9.04 7.97
CA ASN A 60 0.19 -8.76 6.88
C ASN A 60 -0.46 -7.92 5.76
N LEU A 61 -1.69 -8.22 5.34
CA LEU A 61 -2.42 -7.43 4.34
C LEU A 61 -2.70 -6.01 4.83
N GLN A 62 -3.01 -5.83 6.12
CA GLN A 62 -3.20 -4.50 6.73
C GLN A 62 -1.92 -3.68 6.72
N ASP A 63 -0.78 -4.31 7.03
CA ASP A 63 0.52 -3.66 6.97
C ASP A 63 0.85 -3.19 5.55
N GLN A 64 0.57 -4.03 4.54
CA GLN A 64 0.74 -3.66 3.13
C GLN A 64 -0.10 -2.43 2.76
N ILE A 65 -1.37 -2.41 3.15
CA ILE A 65 -2.30 -1.31 2.83
C ILE A 65 -1.92 -0.04 3.54
N THR A 66 -1.61 -0.12 4.83
CA THR A 66 -1.17 1.04 5.63
C THR A 66 0.10 1.66 5.02
N ALA A 67 1.04 0.83 4.57
CA ALA A 67 2.25 1.32 3.90
C ALA A 67 1.94 1.96 2.53
N MET A 68 1.04 1.37 1.74
CA MET A 68 0.61 1.91 0.44
C MET A 68 -0.15 3.23 0.58
N GLU A 69 -1.08 3.35 1.53
CA GLU A 69 -1.82 4.59 1.80
C GLU A 69 -0.88 5.72 2.18
N SER A 70 0.04 5.45 3.09
CA SER A 70 1.08 6.41 3.49
C SER A 70 1.94 6.84 2.30
N LYS A 71 2.36 5.88 1.45
CA LYS A 71 3.14 6.15 0.23
C LYS A 71 2.38 7.05 -0.74
N ILE A 72 1.11 6.73 -1.06
CA ILE A 72 0.31 7.51 -2.00
C ILE A 72 0.04 8.93 -1.50
N LEU A 73 -0.22 9.10 -0.20
CA LEU A 73 -0.37 10.43 0.39
C LEU A 73 0.91 11.26 0.26
N MET A 74 2.08 10.65 0.45
CA MET A 74 3.36 11.33 0.27
C MET A 74 3.59 11.72 -1.19
N ILE A 75 3.35 10.81 -2.14
CA ILE A 75 3.45 11.11 -3.58
C ILE A 75 2.52 12.27 -3.95
N ARG A 76 1.25 12.23 -3.51
CA ARG A 76 0.27 13.30 -3.75
C ARG A 76 0.79 14.66 -3.23
N ASN A 77 1.30 14.69 -2.00
CA ASN A 77 1.78 15.93 -1.39
C ASN A 77 3.00 16.48 -2.13
N LEU A 78 3.92 15.62 -2.56
CA LEU A 78 5.08 16.05 -3.35
C LEU A 78 4.69 16.53 -4.73
N MET A 79 3.78 15.83 -5.43
CA MET A 79 3.28 16.26 -6.73
C MET A 79 2.63 17.66 -6.66
N ALA A 80 1.87 17.92 -5.60
CA ALA A 80 1.25 19.23 -5.39
C ALA A 80 2.29 20.32 -5.10
N SER A 81 3.34 20.00 -4.34
CA SER A 81 4.44 20.90 -4.02
C SER A 81 5.32 21.24 -5.22
N ASP A 82 5.60 20.24 -6.07
CA ASP A 82 6.53 20.38 -7.20
C ASP A 82 5.82 20.76 -8.51
N TYR A 83 4.50 21.01 -8.49
CA TYR A 83 3.75 21.36 -9.70
C TYR A 83 4.29 22.63 -10.39
N PRO A 84 4.44 22.66 -11.74
CA PRO A 84 4.02 21.66 -12.73
C PRO A 84 5.04 20.54 -13.04
N HIS A 85 6.09 20.41 -12.23
CA HIS A 85 7.24 19.56 -12.51
C HIS A 85 7.04 18.09 -12.12
N ILE A 86 6.22 17.38 -12.90
CA ILE A 86 5.82 15.99 -12.62
C ILE A 86 6.77 14.89 -13.16
N LYS A 87 7.79 15.27 -13.95
CA LYS A 87 8.78 14.32 -14.50
C LYS A 87 10.08 14.41 -13.73
N GLU A 88 10.81 13.31 -13.63
CA GLU A 88 12.08 13.19 -12.90
C GLU A 88 13.02 14.38 -13.14
N LYS A 89 13.33 14.65 -14.41
CA LYS A 89 14.24 15.73 -14.85
C LYS A 89 13.82 17.16 -14.47
N MET A 90 12.58 17.33 -14.01
CA MET A 90 12.01 18.63 -13.64
C MET A 90 11.74 18.74 -12.14
N SER A 91 11.60 17.62 -11.43
CA SER A 91 11.25 17.66 -10.02
C SER A 91 12.45 18.06 -9.17
N LYS A 92 12.18 18.73 -8.05
CA LYS A 92 13.22 19.15 -7.10
C LYS A 92 14.00 17.96 -6.56
N TYR A 93 13.35 16.79 -6.52
CA TYR A 93 13.87 15.57 -5.94
C TYR A 93 14.42 14.58 -6.98
N SER A 94 14.47 14.93 -8.27
CA SER A 94 14.80 13.97 -9.34
C SER A 94 13.95 12.69 -9.23
N PHE A 95 12.65 12.88 -9.07
CA PHE A 95 11.68 11.83 -8.76
C PHE A 95 10.57 11.78 -9.82
N ASP A 96 10.34 10.59 -10.38
CA ASP A 96 9.26 10.35 -11.34
C ASP A 96 7.97 9.96 -10.61
N TYR A 97 7.09 10.95 -10.41
CA TYR A 97 5.84 10.74 -9.70
C TYR A 97 4.89 9.78 -10.42
N ILE A 98 4.84 9.82 -11.76
CA ILE A 98 3.94 8.98 -12.54
C ILE A 98 4.37 7.53 -12.43
N LYS A 99 5.68 7.27 -12.60
CA LYS A 99 6.24 5.93 -12.43
C LYS A 99 5.96 5.39 -11.02
N SER A 100 6.12 6.21 -9.99
CA SER A 100 5.86 5.76 -8.61
C SER A 100 4.39 5.43 -8.34
N VAL A 101 3.46 6.13 -8.99
CA VAL A 101 2.02 5.79 -8.98
C VAL A 101 1.77 4.46 -9.70
N GLU A 102 2.36 4.24 -10.87
CA GLU A 102 2.26 2.97 -11.60
C GLU A 102 2.77 1.78 -10.78
N GLU A 103 3.91 1.94 -10.13
CA GLU A 103 4.47 0.94 -9.19
C GLU A 103 3.52 0.68 -8.01
N SER A 104 2.88 1.72 -7.47
CA SER A 104 1.89 1.58 -6.39
C SER A 104 0.64 0.82 -6.85
N LEU A 105 0.19 1.01 -8.10
CA LEU A 105 -0.92 0.25 -8.67
C LEU A 105 -0.56 -1.23 -8.87
N ALA A 106 0.68 -1.52 -9.28
CA ALA A 106 1.17 -2.90 -9.36
C ALA A 106 1.22 -3.58 -7.99
N GLN A 107 1.69 -2.85 -6.96
CA GLN A 107 1.67 -3.31 -5.56
C GLN A 107 0.24 -3.61 -5.09
N LEU A 108 -0.71 -2.70 -5.34
CA LEU A 108 -2.12 -2.89 -5.00
C LEU A 108 -2.70 -4.13 -5.68
N LYS A 109 -2.40 -4.34 -6.97
CA LYS A 109 -2.84 -5.53 -7.70
C LYS A 109 -2.38 -6.82 -7.01
N ASN A 110 -1.13 -6.88 -6.54
CA ASN A 110 -0.62 -8.04 -5.81
C ASN A 110 -1.37 -8.24 -4.47
N THR A 111 -1.54 -7.19 -3.68
CA THR A 111 -2.32 -7.26 -2.42
C THR A 111 -3.76 -7.72 -2.65
N LEU A 112 -4.40 -7.30 -3.75
CA LEU A 112 -5.73 -7.80 -4.13
C LEU A 112 -5.72 -9.29 -4.46
N GLN A 113 -4.70 -9.78 -5.17
CA GLN A 113 -4.55 -11.22 -5.46
C GLN A 113 -4.31 -12.05 -4.18
N GLN A 114 -3.52 -11.53 -3.25
CA GLN A 114 -3.29 -12.16 -1.94
C GLN A 114 -4.58 -12.18 -1.10
N THR A 115 -5.36 -11.10 -1.14
CA THR A 115 -6.68 -11.03 -0.51
C THR A 115 -7.64 -12.07 -1.11
N ASP A 116 -7.71 -12.16 -2.44
CA ASP A 116 -8.56 -13.15 -3.13
C ASP A 116 -8.15 -14.58 -2.77
N THR A 117 -6.84 -14.87 -2.72
CA THR A 117 -6.31 -16.16 -2.28
C THR A 117 -6.76 -16.49 -0.86
N LEU A 118 -6.71 -15.53 0.07
CA LEU A 118 -7.16 -15.73 1.45
C LEU A 118 -8.67 -15.99 1.55
N LEU A 119 -9.48 -15.30 0.75
CA LEU A 119 -10.94 -15.42 0.79
C LEU A 119 -11.44 -16.70 0.11
N ASN A 120 -10.66 -17.28 -0.81
CA ASN A 120 -11.02 -18.47 -1.58
C ASN A 120 -10.32 -19.76 -1.10
N GLN A 121 -9.56 -19.69 -0.01
CA GLN A 121 -9.15 -20.84 0.79
C GLN A 121 -10.32 -21.47 1.54
#